data_AF-A0A8T1UNQ0-F1
#
_entry.id   AF-A0A8T1UNQ0-F1
#
_cell.length_a   1.000
_cell.length_b   1.000
_cell.length_c   1.000
_cell.angle_alpha   90.00
_cell.angle_beta   90.00
_cell.angle_gamma   90.00
#
_symmetry.space_group_name_H-M   'P 1'
#
loop_
_entity.id
_entity.type
_entity.pdbx_description
1 polymer ?
#
loop_
_entity_poly.entity_id
_entity_poly.type
_entity_poly.pdbx_seq_one_letter_code
_entity_poly.pdbx_strand_id
1 'polypeptide(L)'
;SGHRHFWSYAIVWTDSPNPGNSTILGVSMSSGVGYMKRSPPKSKFVIDGTTVKFDSYGSFWGSKQGVRLTKKSGNLQDLITWEQLSEEARTALSEADFDVNWSLKKVVMPLKDDAFSERLQKAYPF
;
A
#
# COMPACT_ATOMS: atom_id res chain seq x y z
N SER A 1 1.84 2.43 -22.43
CA SER A 1 3.26 2.61 -22.04
C SER A 1 3.37 2.33 -20.55
N GLY A 2 4.50 1.80 -20.08
CA GLY A 2 4.78 1.50 -18.67
C GLY A 2 6.26 1.71 -18.37
N HIS A 3 6.65 1.78 -17.09
CA HIS A 3 8.03 2.00 -16.68
C HIS A 3 8.55 0.89 -15.76
N ARG A 4 9.88 0.75 -15.72
CA ARG A 4 10.53 -0.06 -14.71
C ARG A 4 10.38 0.61 -13.34
N HIS A 5 10.25 -0.31 -12.38
CA HIS A 5 9.86 -0.24 -10.98
C HIS A 5 8.46 0.30 -10.71
N PHE A 6 7.78 -0.40 -9.80
CA PHE A 6 6.46 -0.02 -9.32
C PHE A 6 6.30 -0.54 -7.88
N TRP A 7 5.87 0.34 -6.99
CA TRP A 7 5.52 0.01 -5.61
C TRP A 7 4.01 0.16 -5.42
N SER A 8 3.36 -0.92 -5.01
CA SER A 8 1.96 -0.91 -4.57
C SER A 8 1.86 -1.19 -3.09
N TYR A 9 1.05 -0.41 -2.39
CA TYR A 9 0.80 -0.58 -0.97
C TYR A 9 -0.64 -0.22 -0.61
N ALA A 10 -1.07 -0.73 0.53
CA ALA A 10 -2.27 -0.32 1.24
C ALA A 10 -1.89 -0.02 2.71
N ILE A 11 -2.67 0.86 3.34
CA ILE A 11 -2.54 1.22 4.75
C ILE A 11 -3.85 0.81 5.42
N VAL A 12 -3.76 -0.01 6.45
CA VAL A 12 -4.89 -0.44 7.27
C VAL A 12 -4.83 0.38 8.56
N TRP A 13 -5.90 1.12 8.84
CA TRP A 13 -6.04 1.97 10.02
C TRP A 13 -6.86 1.23 11.06
N THR A 14 -6.30 1.08 12.25
CA THR A 14 -6.93 0.36 13.36
C THR A 14 -7.11 1.26 14.58
N ASP A 15 -7.99 0.85 15.49
CA ASP A 15 -8.22 1.52 16.78
C ASP A 15 -7.13 1.24 17.82
N SER A 16 -6.41 0.13 17.64
CA SER A 16 -5.44 -0.38 18.60
C SER A 16 -4.23 -1.00 17.88
N PRO A 17 -3.01 -0.85 18.45
CA PRO A 17 -1.83 -1.55 17.97
C PRO A 17 -1.79 -3.03 18.39
N ASN A 18 -2.71 -3.49 19.25
CA ASN A 18 -2.73 -4.88 19.71
C ASN A 18 -3.34 -5.82 18.65
N PRO A 19 -2.58 -6.74 18.03
CA PRO A 19 -3.09 -7.58 16.95
C PRO A 19 -4.20 -8.55 17.38
N GLY A 20 -4.29 -8.91 18.66
CA GLY A 20 -5.32 -9.82 19.18
C GLY A 20 -6.65 -9.15 19.50
N ASN A 21 -6.68 -7.82 19.54
CA ASN A 21 -7.88 -7.05 19.90
C ASN A 21 -7.85 -5.68 19.22
N SER A 22 -8.13 -5.68 17.92
CA SER A 22 -8.06 -4.50 17.08
C SER A 22 -9.11 -4.57 15.97
N THR A 23 -9.75 -3.43 15.69
CA THR A 23 -10.79 -3.30 14.67
C THR A 23 -10.28 -2.47 13.52
N ILE A 24 -10.57 -2.90 12.29
CA ILE A 24 -10.28 -2.12 11.09
C ILE A 24 -11.24 -0.92 11.02
N LEU A 25 -10.72 0.28 11.24
CA LEU A 25 -11.47 1.54 11.14
C LEU A 25 -11.47 2.07 9.71
N GLY A 26 -10.40 1.85 8.96
CA GLY A 26 -10.26 2.38 7.61
C GLY A 26 -9.17 1.70 6.79
N VAL A 27 -9.22 1.93 5.49
CA VAL A 27 -8.20 1.45 4.55
C VAL A 27 -7.94 2.48 3.47
N SER A 28 -6.66 2.70 3.19
CA SER A 28 -6.19 3.59 2.14
C SER A 28 -5.28 2.83 1.18
N MET A 29 -5.50 2.98 -0.12
CA MET A 29 -4.81 2.19 -1.15
C MET A 29 -4.10 3.15 -2.10
N SER A 30 -2.83 2.82 -2.41
CA SER A 30 -2.09 3.49 -3.48
C SER A 30 -2.86 3.34 -4.80
N SER A 31 -3.12 4.46 -5.46
CA SER A 31 -3.80 4.50 -6.76
C SER A 31 -2.98 5.34 -7.74
N GLY A 32 -3.18 5.14 -9.05
CA GLY A 32 -2.35 5.75 -10.08
C GLY A 32 -2.17 7.28 -9.97
N VAL A 33 -3.08 7.97 -9.26
CA VAL A 33 -2.88 9.31 -8.69
C VAL A 33 -3.51 9.33 -7.27
N GLY A 34 -2.71 9.60 -6.24
CA GLY A 34 -3.19 9.76 -4.86
C GLY A 34 -3.69 8.45 -4.23
N TYR A 35 -4.70 8.57 -3.35
CA TYR A 35 -5.19 7.45 -2.53
C TYR A 35 -6.68 7.21 -2.72
N MET A 36 -7.05 5.95 -2.91
CA MET A 36 -8.43 5.53 -2.66
C MET A 36 -8.59 5.24 -1.18
N LYS A 37 -9.57 5.86 -0.52
CA LYS A 37 -9.79 5.75 0.93
C LYS A 37 -11.19 5.19 1.23
N ARG A 38 -11.32 4.37 2.28
CA ARG A 38 -12.59 3.82 2.77
C ARG A 38 -12.57 3.76 4.29
N SER A 39 -13.60 4.30 4.93
CA SER A 39 -13.71 4.32 6.38
C SER A 39 -15.19 4.19 6.80
N PRO A 40 -15.61 3.05 7.39
CA PRO A 40 -14.94 1.74 7.36
C PRO A 40 -15.06 1.05 5.98
N PRO A 41 -14.20 0.07 5.65
CA PRO A 41 -14.43 -0.79 4.49
C PRO A 41 -15.72 -1.62 4.67
N LYS A 42 -16.49 -1.80 3.58
CA LYS A 42 -17.69 -2.65 3.62
C LYS A 42 -17.30 -4.11 3.86
N SER A 43 -18.10 -4.83 4.67
CA SER A 43 -17.87 -6.25 5.03
C SER A 43 -17.61 -7.18 3.85
N LYS A 44 -18.24 -6.97 2.68
CA LYS A 44 -17.98 -7.76 1.46
C LYS A 44 -16.52 -7.74 0.97
N PHE A 45 -15.71 -6.79 1.45
CA PHE A 45 -14.29 -6.63 1.16
C PHE A 45 -13.38 -7.11 2.30
N VAL A 46 -13.93 -7.61 3.41
CA VAL A 46 -13.18 -8.04 4.59
C VAL A 46 -13.58 -9.47 4.95
N ILE A 47 -12.61 -10.36 5.14
CA ILE A 47 -12.82 -11.74 5.60
C ILE A 47 -12.71 -11.72 7.12
N ASP A 48 -13.74 -12.25 7.80
CA ASP A 48 -13.82 -12.42 9.26
C ASP A 48 -13.46 -11.19 10.09
N GLY A 49 -13.65 -9.99 9.53
CA GLY A 49 -13.32 -8.71 10.18
C GLY A 49 -11.81 -8.39 10.26
N THR A 50 -10.92 -9.30 9.85
CA THR A 50 -9.47 -9.19 10.07
C THR A 50 -8.66 -9.04 8.79
N THR A 51 -9.14 -9.55 7.66
CA THR A 51 -8.37 -9.61 6.41
C THR A 51 -9.05 -8.82 5.29
N VAL A 52 -8.44 -7.71 4.87
CA VAL A 52 -8.95 -6.89 3.75
C VAL A 52 -8.55 -7.52 2.41
N LYS A 53 -9.51 -7.62 1.48
CA LYS A 53 -9.30 -8.14 0.13
C LYS A 53 -8.91 -7.04 -0.85
N PHE A 54 -7.72 -7.17 -1.43
CA PHE A 54 -7.17 -6.25 -2.41
C PHE A 54 -7.03 -6.89 -3.79
N ASP A 55 -7.13 -6.05 -4.82
CA ASP A 55 -6.86 -6.39 -6.22
C ASP A 55 -5.84 -5.39 -6.78
N SER A 56 -4.80 -5.91 -7.41
CA SER A 56 -3.87 -5.12 -8.20
C SER A 56 -4.45 -4.96 -9.60
N TYR A 57 -4.72 -3.73 -10.02
CA TYR A 57 -5.35 -3.46 -11.30
C TYR A 57 -4.53 -2.49 -12.13
N GLY A 58 -4.59 -2.66 -13.45
CA GLY A 58 -4.16 -1.69 -14.46
C GLY A 58 -5.36 -1.22 -15.27
N SER A 59 -5.47 0.08 -15.53
CA SER A 59 -6.50 0.62 -16.43
C SER A 59 -6.17 0.29 -17.88
N PHE A 60 -7.18 -0.15 -18.66
CA PHE A 60 -7.03 -0.44 -20.09
C PHE A 60 -6.50 0.74 -20.91
N TRP A 61 -6.88 1.98 -20.57
CA TRP A 61 -6.38 3.23 -21.17
C TRP A 61 -5.06 3.73 -20.56
N GLY A 62 -4.21 2.78 -20.12
CA GLY A 62 -2.76 2.91 -20.22
C GLY A 62 -2.01 3.78 -19.22
N SER A 63 -2.55 4.14 -18.05
CA SER A 63 -1.78 4.99 -17.12
C SER A 63 -2.07 4.88 -15.62
N LYS A 64 -3.05 4.08 -15.19
CA LYS A 64 -3.37 3.91 -13.76
C LYS A 64 -3.20 2.45 -13.35
N GLN A 65 -2.04 2.14 -12.77
CA GLN A 65 -1.85 0.93 -11.97
C GLN A 65 -2.04 1.29 -10.49
N GLY A 66 -2.59 0.36 -9.70
CA GLY A 66 -2.76 0.58 -8.28
C GLY A 66 -3.48 -0.55 -7.58
N VAL A 67 -3.84 -0.30 -6.33
CA VAL A 67 -4.56 -1.23 -5.46
C VAL A 67 -6.00 -0.76 -5.28
N ARG A 68 -6.94 -1.70 -5.29
CA ARG A 68 -8.35 -1.44 -4.98
C ARG A 68 -8.95 -2.56 -4.14
N LEU A 69 -10.08 -2.28 -3.50
CA LEU A 69 -10.86 -3.32 -2.83
C LEU A 69 -11.53 -4.25 -3.85
N THR A 70 -11.61 -5.54 -3.50
CA THR A 70 -12.23 -6.56 -4.35
C THR A 70 -13.10 -7.52 -3.57
N LYS A 71 -14.10 -8.10 -4.24
CA LYS A 71 -14.91 -9.20 -3.67
C LYS A 71 -14.24 -10.55 -3.86
N LYS A 72 -13.33 -10.68 -4.83
CA LYS A 72 -12.64 -11.93 -5.17
C LYS A 72 -11.70 -12.34 -4.05
N SER A 73 -11.61 -13.62 -3.77
CA SER A 73 -10.57 -14.17 -2.90
C SER A 73 -9.20 -14.02 -3.57
N GLY A 74 -8.20 -13.70 -2.77
CA GLY A 74 -6.79 -13.66 -3.19
C GLY A 74 -5.98 -14.69 -2.42
N ASN A 75 -4.65 -14.51 -2.44
CA ASN A 75 -3.71 -15.31 -1.68
C ASN A 75 -2.99 -14.43 -0.66
N LEU A 76 -2.41 -15.05 0.36
CA LEU A 76 -1.49 -14.40 1.29
C LEU A 76 -0.05 -14.51 0.75
N GLN A 77 0.84 -13.67 1.25
CA GLN A 77 2.28 -13.68 0.98
C GLN A 77 3.01 -13.75 2.32
N ASP A 78 4.21 -14.32 2.34
CA ASP A 78 5.05 -14.30 3.53
C ASP A 78 5.41 -12.86 3.88
N LEU A 79 5.05 -12.45 5.08
CA LEU A 79 5.26 -11.10 5.57
C LEU A 79 6.64 -11.00 6.23
N ILE A 80 7.42 -10.02 5.79
CA ILE A 80 8.58 -9.49 6.52
C ILE A 80 8.31 -8.03 6.85
N THR A 81 8.36 -7.66 8.12
CA THR A 81 8.17 -6.27 8.53
C THR A 81 9.44 -5.46 8.34
N TRP A 82 9.32 -4.13 8.31
CA TRP A 82 10.48 -3.24 8.18
C TRP A 82 11.51 -3.48 9.30
N GLU A 83 11.04 -3.72 10.51
CA GLU A 83 11.87 -3.96 11.71
C GLU A 83 12.53 -5.34 11.71
N GLN A 84 12.01 -6.29 10.93
CA GLN A 84 12.60 -7.62 10.75
C GLN A 84 13.71 -7.65 9.69
N LEU A 85 13.80 -6.63 8.84
CA LEU A 85 14.87 -6.55 7.82
C LEU A 85 16.22 -6.26 8.48
N SER A 86 17.28 -6.80 7.88
CA SER A 86 18.65 -6.42 8.25
C SER A 86 18.88 -4.93 8.02
N GLU A 87 19.91 -4.38 8.67
CA GLU A 87 20.29 -2.99 8.46
C GLU A 87 20.65 -2.73 6.98
N GLU A 88 21.40 -3.64 6.35
CA GLU A 88 21.80 -3.55 4.96
C GLU A 88 20.59 -3.53 4.02
N ALA A 89 19.57 -4.35 4.30
CA ALA A 89 18.36 -4.38 3.50
C ALA A 89 17.55 -3.08 3.63
N ARG A 90 17.44 -2.52 4.84
CA ARG A 90 16.78 -1.22 5.07
C ARG A 90 17.52 -0.08 4.39
N THR A 91 18.85 -0.05 4.48
CA THR A 91 19.69 0.94 3.79
C THR A 91 19.54 0.82 2.28
N ALA A 92 19.68 -0.39 1.73
CA ALA A 92 19.53 -0.62 0.29
C ALA A 92 18.15 -0.19 -0.23
N LEU A 93 17.06 -0.49 0.49
CA LEU A 93 15.71 -0.06 0.10
C LEU A 93 15.49 1.45 0.20
N SER A 94 16.18 2.12 1.13
CA SER A 94 16.04 3.57 1.36
C SER A 94 16.86 4.40 0.36
N GLU A 95 18.03 3.89 -0.05
CA GLU A 95 18.97 4.60 -0.92
C GLU A 95 18.83 4.24 -2.41
N ALA A 96 18.23 3.10 -2.73
CA ALA A 96 18.08 2.67 -4.12
C ALA A 96 17.25 3.67 -4.95
N ASP A 97 17.78 4.00 -6.13
CA ASP A 97 17.06 4.77 -7.14
C ASP A 97 16.19 3.82 -7.98
N PHE A 98 14.87 3.96 -7.83
CA PHE A 98 13.89 3.21 -8.61
C PHE A 98 13.28 4.07 -9.74
N ASP A 99 13.70 5.33 -9.91
CA ASP A 99 13.20 6.23 -10.94
C ASP A 99 13.66 5.80 -12.35
N VAL A 100 13.01 6.36 -13.38
CA VAL A 100 13.48 6.25 -14.76
C VAL A 100 13.52 7.62 -15.42
N ASN A 101 14.60 7.93 -16.14
CA ASN A 101 14.88 9.27 -16.67
C ASN A 101 13.79 9.87 -17.57
N TRP A 102 12.99 9.02 -18.24
CA TRP A 102 11.96 9.47 -19.17
C TRP A 102 10.59 9.68 -18.52
N SER A 103 10.41 9.29 -17.25
CA SER A 103 9.15 9.43 -16.52
C SER A 103 9.19 10.66 -15.61
N LEU A 104 8.18 11.53 -15.71
CA LEU A 104 7.98 12.62 -14.75
C LEU A 104 7.47 12.12 -13.38
N LYS A 105 7.06 10.84 -13.28
CA LYS A 105 6.62 10.23 -12.02
C LYS A 105 7.78 9.48 -11.38
N LYS A 106 8.12 9.89 -10.16
CA LYS A 106 9.06 9.18 -9.30
C LYS A 106 8.47 7.88 -8.75
N VAL A 107 9.30 6.86 -8.63
CA VAL A 107 9.03 5.58 -8.01
C VAL A 107 9.76 5.54 -6.67
N VAL A 108 9.04 5.89 -5.60
CA VAL A 108 9.64 6.03 -4.28
C VAL A 108 9.27 4.85 -3.40
N MET A 109 10.24 4.21 -2.74
CA MET A 109 10.01 3.12 -1.78
C MET A 109 8.99 3.57 -0.71
N PRO A 110 7.92 2.79 -0.42
CA PRO A 110 6.80 3.25 0.40
C PRO A 110 7.10 3.44 1.89
N LEU A 111 8.04 2.67 2.44
CA LEU A 111 8.34 2.59 3.87
C LEU A 111 9.61 3.34 4.30
N LYS A 112 10.36 3.95 3.38
CA LYS A 112 11.49 4.82 3.79
C LYS A 112 10.97 6.03 4.59
N ASP A 113 11.71 6.48 5.59
CA ASP A 113 11.21 7.33 6.69
C ASP A 113 10.43 8.58 6.25
N ASP A 114 11.03 9.39 5.37
CA ASP A 114 10.46 10.64 4.85
C ASP A 114 9.14 10.37 4.12
N ALA A 115 9.15 9.34 3.28
CA ALA A 115 8.03 9.03 2.44
C ALA A 115 6.96 8.22 3.19
N PHE A 116 7.30 7.42 4.20
CA PHE A 116 6.33 6.73 5.06
C PHE A 116 5.45 7.74 5.79
N SER A 117 6.08 8.72 6.46
CA SER A 117 5.39 9.77 7.21
C SER A 117 4.48 10.63 6.32
N GLU A 118 4.99 11.08 5.17
CA GLU A 118 4.21 11.84 4.20
C GLU A 118 2.99 11.04 3.69
N ARG A 119 3.18 9.75 3.41
CA ARG A 119 2.12 8.89 2.90
C ARG A 119 1.05 8.65 3.95
N LEU A 120 1.41 8.42 5.21
CA LEU A 120 0.44 8.31 6.31
C LEU A 120 -0.44 9.56 6.39
N GLN A 121 0.16 10.74 6.37
CA GLN A 121 -0.57 12.02 6.42
C GLN A 121 -1.53 12.16 5.23
N LYS A 122 -1.05 11.95 4.00
CA LYS A 122 -1.87 12.11 2.78
C LYS A 122 -2.94 11.03 2.66
N ALA A 123 -2.69 9.84 3.20
CA ALA A 123 -3.58 8.69 3.11
C ALA A 123 -4.59 8.61 4.25
N TYR A 124 -4.49 9.43 5.30
CA TYR A 124 -5.41 9.42 6.43
C TYR A 124 -6.88 9.54 5.96
N PRO A 125 -7.79 8.61 6.33
CA PRO A 125 -9.13 8.51 5.75
C PRO A 125 -10.25 9.12 6.61
N PHE A 126 -9.90 9.87 7.66
CA PHE A 126 -10.82 10.59 8.55
C PHE A 126 -10.52 12.09 8.49
#